data_AF-A0A1J5DVH1-F1
#
_entry.id   AF-A0A1J5DVH1-F1
#
_cell.length_a   1.000
_cell.length_b   1.000
_cell.length_c   1.000
_cell.angle_alpha   90.00
_cell.angle_beta   90.00
_cell.angle_gamma   90.00
#
_symmetry.space_group_name_H-M   'P 1'
#
loop_
_entity.id
_entity.type
_entity.pdbx_description
1 polymer ?
#
loop_
_entity_poly.entity_id
_entity_poly.type
_entity_poly.pdbx_seq_one_letter_code
_entity_poly.pdbx_strand_id
1 'polypeptide(L)'
;MDEKQSGVCSTGSLTPFLLHLKEQERWGEIADRCIKLLAFCPGDIQTRTLLAEAYLEMGFLCSAEQEYRLIEAELKRLSDACRMHPASFNSKRRAPDPTDTLDEISDQEEALSASELATPTIAELYLSQGRKAEAIAIYEKMIENSPRDDAIRQRLTEIKSPLSRPEASEPTGEETRRAVYLTAVLEDWLERIRKSANAG
;
A
#
# COMPACT_ATOMS: atom_id res chain seq x y z
N MET A 1 21.79 44.45 12.42
CA MET A 1 20.41 44.13 12.83
C MET A 1 19.91 43.12 11.83
N ASP A 2 20.07 41.86 12.22
CA ASP A 2 19.87 40.68 11.40
C ASP A 2 18.39 40.31 11.41
N GLU A 3 17.73 40.59 10.30
CA GLU A 3 16.33 40.24 10.10
C GLU A 3 16.25 38.80 9.59
N LYS A 4 16.10 37.87 10.54
CA LYS A 4 15.85 36.46 10.25
C LYS A 4 14.55 36.32 9.47
N GLN A 5 14.67 36.11 8.17
CA GLN A 5 13.57 35.68 7.31
C GLN A 5 13.13 34.28 7.73
N SER A 6 12.02 34.24 8.45
CA SER A 6 11.26 33.04 8.74
C SER A 6 10.70 32.50 7.43
N GLY A 7 11.40 31.52 6.86
CA GLY A 7 10.99 30.79 5.66
C GLY A 7 9.81 29.89 5.96
N VAL A 8 8.62 30.48 6.01
CA VAL A 8 7.37 29.73 5.96
C VAL A 8 7.16 29.33 4.50
N CYS A 9 7.61 28.12 4.15
CA CYS A 9 7.34 27.50 2.86
C CYS A 9 5.82 27.42 2.69
N SER A 10 5.26 28.32 1.88
CA SER A 10 3.81 28.40 1.67
C SER A 10 3.36 27.22 0.83
N THR A 11 3.03 26.13 1.52
CA THR A 11 2.48 24.87 0.98
C THR A 11 1.16 25.07 0.22
N GLY A 12 0.53 26.25 0.34
CA GLY A 12 -0.73 26.60 -0.31
C GLY A 12 -0.63 27.14 -1.75
N SER A 13 0.58 27.36 -2.31
CA SER A 13 0.72 28.01 -3.64
C SER A 13 0.77 27.03 -4.83
N LEU A 14 1.03 25.74 -4.60
CA LEU A 14 1.24 24.79 -5.70
C LEU A 14 -0.06 24.21 -6.26
N THR A 15 -1.08 24.01 -5.43
CA THR A 15 -2.36 23.38 -5.83
C THR A 15 -3.11 24.05 -6.99
N PRO A 16 -3.29 25.39 -7.06
CA PRO A 16 -3.94 26.01 -8.22
C PRO A 16 -3.06 25.99 -9.49
N PHE A 17 -1.74 26.06 -9.33
CA PHE A 17 -0.77 26.00 -10.43
C PHE A 17 -0.73 24.60 -11.06
N LEU A 18 -0.84 23.57 -10.22
CA LEU A 18 -0.90 22.16 -10.59
C LEU A 18 -2.11 21.81 -11.45
N LEU A 19 -3.29 22.28 -11.06
CA LEU A 19 -4.52 22.05 -11.82
C LEU A 19 -4.45 22.70 -13.20
N HIS A 20 -3.96 23.93 -13.27
CA HIS A 20 -3.83 24.66 -14.54
C HIS A 20 -2.79 24.04 -15.49
N LEU A 21 -1.69 23.50 -14.97
CA LEU A 21 -0.64 22.88 -15.79
C LEU A 21 -1.01 21.47 -16.25
N LYS A 22 -1.77 20.72 -15.44
CA LYS A 22 -2.36 19.44 -15.85
C LYS A 22 -3.34 19.61 -17.01
N GLU A 23 -4.07 20.73 -17.04
CA GLU A 23 -4.96 21.09 -18.15
C GLU A 23 -4.22 21.47 -19.44
N GLN A 24 -2.92 21.81 -19.37
CA GLN A 24 -2.13 22.21 -20.54
C GLN A 24 -1.12 21.15 -21.01
N GLU A 25 -1.05 19.97 -20.38
CA GLU A 25 -0.13 18.87 -20.72
C GLU A 25 1.36 19.26 -20.82
N ARG A 26 1.76 20.39 -20.22
CA ARG A 26 3.13 20.92 -20.29
C ARG A 26 4.03 20.29 -19.21
N TRP A 27 4.05 18.96 -19.16
CA TRP A 27 4.75 18.16 -18.14
C TRP A 27 6.26 18.45 -18.05
N GLY A 28 6.91 18.82 -19.16
CA GLY A 28 8.32 19.18 -19.18
C GLY A 28 8.65 20.46 -18.39
N GLU A 29 7.76 21.46 -18.42
CA GLU A 29 7.95 22.70 -17.66
C GLU A 29 7.68 22.53 -16.17
N ILE A 30 6.74 21.63 -15.84
CA ILE A 30 6.49 21.20 -14.47
C ILE A 30 7.77 20.57 -13.92
N ALA A 31 8.36 19.63 -14.65
CA ALA A 31 9.58 18.95 -14.21
C ALA A 31 10.74 19.94 -13.98
N ASP A 32 11.00 20.85 -14.93
CA ASP A 32 12.06 21.87 -14.77
C ASP A 32 11.80 22.79 -13.56
N ARG A 33 10.55 23.19 -13.34
CA ARG A 33 10.19 24.02 -12.17
C ARG A 33 10.36 23.27 -10.86
N CYS A 34 9.96 22.00 -10.80
CA CYS A 34 10.16 21.13 -9.64
C CYS A 34 11.63 20.95 -9.32
N ILE A 35 12.47 20.68 -10.33
CA ILE A 35 13.92 20.55 -10.16
C ILE A 35 14.51 21.83 -9.55
N LYS A 36 14.08 23.00 -10.04
CA LYS A 36 14.49 24.30 -9.49
C LYS A 36 14.04 24.49 -8.04
N LEU A 37 12.83 24.05 -7.69
CA LEU A 37 12.31 24.15 -6.31
C LEU A 37 13.05 23.19 -5.36
N LEU A 38 13.34 21.98 -5.80
CA LEU A 38 14.07 20.98 -5.02
C LEU A 38 15.53 21.38 -4.76
N ALA A 39 16.11 22.25 -5.59
CA ALA A 39 17.43 22.83 -5.33
C ALA A 39 17.45 23.68 -4.04
N PHE A 40 16.32 24.29 -3.67
CA PHE A 40 16.18 25.06 -2.42
C PHE A 40 15.66 24.21 -1.26
N CYS A 41 14.76 23.26 -1.54
CA CYS A 41 14.14 22.39 -0.55
C CYS A 41 14.22 20.91 -1.00
N PRO A 42 15.35 20.20 -0.78
CA PRO A 42 15.55 18.85 -1.31
C PRO A 42 14.67 17.77 -0.65
N GLY A 43 14.10 18.06 0.52
CA GLY A 43 13.21 17.16 1.26
C GLY A 43 11.72 17.47 1.11
N ASP A 44 11.32 18.40 0.23
CA ASP A 44 9.90 18.69 0.05
C ASP A 44 9.19 17.57 -0.71
N ILE A 45 8.43 16.76 0.04
CA ILE A 45 7.70 15.60 -0.47
C ILE A 45 6.72 16.02 -1.57
N GLN A 46 6.03 17.15 -1.43
CA GLN A 46 5.00 17.57 -2.40
C GLN A 46 5.60 17.89 -3.77
N THR A 47 6.71 18.63 -3.78
CA THR A 47 7.43 18.94 -5.03
C THR A 47 8.03 17.68 -5.67
N ARG A 48 8.51 16.71 -4.87
CA ARG A 48 8.99 15.42 -5.39
C ARG A 48 7.87 14.57 -5.99
N THR A 49 6.70 14.51 -5.35
CA THR A 49 5.53 13.79 -5.87
C THR A 49 5.13 14.35 -7.23
N LEU A 50 5.10 15.68 -7.34
CA LEU A 50 4.80 16.34 -8.60
C LEU A 50 5.84 16.04 -9.69
N LEU A 51 7.13 15.99 -9.35
CA LEU A 51 8.17 15.61 -10.30
C LEU A 51 8.01 14.15 -10.77
N ALA A 52 7.66 13.24 -9.85
CA ALA A 52 7.39 11.84 -10.18
C ALA A 52 6.18 11.70 -11.12
N GLU A 53 5.08 12.40 -10.84
CA GLU A 53 3.89 12.44 -11.69
C GLU A 53 4.21 13.00 -13.08
N ALA A 54 4.96 14.10 -13.16
CA ALA A 54 5.40 14.66 -14.43
C ALA A 54 6.26 13.66 -15.23
N TYR A 55 7.15 12.91 -14.57
CA TYR A 55 7.92 11.86 -15.22
C TYR A 55 7.06 10.68 -15.69
N LEU A 56 6.02 10.28 -14.95
CA LEU A 56 5.09 9.24 -15.40
C LEU A 56 4.34 9.66 -16.67
N GLU A 57 3.82 10.88 -16.69
CA GLU A 57 3.06 11.41 -17.83
C GLU A 57 3.93 11.62 -19.08
N MET A 58 5.24 11.88 -18.90
CA MET A 58 6.21 11.91 -19.99
C MET A 58 6.71 10.50 -20.42
N GLY A 59 6.34 9.44 -19.70
CA GLY A 59 6.79 8.07 -19.97
C GLY A 59 8.17 7.71 -19.39
N PHE A 60 8.76 8.57 -18.57
CA PHE A 60 10.04 8.35 -17.90
C PHE A 60 9.87 7.53 -16.60
N LEU A 61 9.48 6.26 -16.76
CA LEU A 61 9.16 5.36 -15.65
C LEU A 61 10.30 5.21 -14.63
N CYS A 62 11.54 5.03 -15.10
CA CYS A 62 12.70 4.88 -14.19
C CYS A 62 12.98 6.15 -13.37
N SER A 63 12.80 7.32 -13.98
CA SER A 63 12.99 8.60 -13.28
C SER A 63 11.88 8.83 -12.24
N ALA A 64 10.63 8.49 -12.59
CA ALA A 64 9.52 8.53 -11.65
C ALA A 64 9.73 7.59 -10.46
N GLU A 65 10.14 6.34 -10.72
CA GLU A 65 10.45 5.35 -9.69
C GLU A 65 11.53 5.85 -8.74
N GLN A 66 12.58 6.49 -9.28
CA GLN A 66 13.65 7.07 -8.46
C GLN A 66 13.15 8.19 -7.54
N GLU A 67 12.25 9.05 -8.01
CA GLU A 67 11.64 10.08 -7.17
C GLU A 67 10.76 9.47 -6.06
N TYR A 68 9.99 8.42 -6.37
CA TYR A 68 9.21 7.70 -5.34
C TYR A 68 10.09 7.07 -4.26
N ARG A 69 11.24 6.50 -4.62
CA ARG A 69 12.21 5.99 -3.64
C ARG A 69 12.75 7.08 -2.71
N LEU A 70 12.94 8.29 -3.24
CA LEU A 70 13.38 9.43 -2.43
C LEU A 70 12.28 9.91 -1.47
N ILE A 71 11.02 9.90 -1.92
CA ILE A 71 9.86 10.18 -1.07
C ILE A 71 9.76 9.15 0.06
N GLU A 72 9.88 7.86 -0.26
CA GLU A 72 9.84 6.78 0.73
C GLU A 72 10.93 6.94 1.78
N ALA A 73 12.17 7.26 1.37
CA ALA A 73 13.28 7.51 2.28
C ALA A 73 13.01 8.70 3.22
N GLU A 74 12.43 9.79 2.73
CA GLU A 74 12.10 10.96 3.55
C GLU A 74 10.93 10.66 4.51
N LEU A 75 9.91 9.94 4.06
CA LEU A 75 8.81 9.48 4.92
C LEU A 75 9.31 8.59 6.06
N LYS A 76 10.22 7.65 5.76
CA LYS A 76 10.85 6.82 6.78
C LYS A 76 11.63 7.64 7.79
N ARG A 77 12.44 8.59 7.32
CA ARG A 77 13.19 9.52 8.18
C ARG A 77 12.27 10.33 9.09
N LEU A 78 11.16 10.85 8.57
CA LEU A 78 10.15 11.57 9.36
C LEU A 78 9.45 10.66 10.37
N SER A 79 9.11 9.43 9.98
CA SER A 79 8.53 8.42 10.86
C SER A 79 9.46 8.09 12.03
N ASP A 80 10.73 7.85 11.73
CA ASP A 80 11.77 7.61 12.73
C ASP A 80 11.93 8.83 13.66
N ALA A 81 11.95 10.05 13.11
CA ALA A 81 12.03 11.27 13.91
C ALA A 81 10.82 11.43 14.86
N CYS A 82 9.62 11.11 14.40
CA CYS A 82 8.40 11.12 15.21
C CYS A 82 8.46 10.08 16.34
N ARG A 83 8.98 8.87 16.06
CA ARG A 83 9.20 7.82 17.07
C ARG A 83 10.17 8.27 18.17
N MET A 84 11.20 9.05 17.81
CA MET A 84 12.22 9.53 18.76
C MET A 84 11.79 10.74 19.61
N HIS A 85 10.72 11.45 19.23
CA HIS A 85 10.23 12.65 19.94
C HIS A 85 8.73 12.59 20.31
N PRO A 86 8.27 11.55 21.04
CA PRO A 86 6.85 11.38 21.38
C PRO A 86 6.29 12.51 22.26
N ALA A 87 7.16 13.18 23.04
CA ALA A 87 6.78 14.27 23.93
C ALA A 87 6.29 15.53 23.21
N SER A 88 6.71 15.77 21.95
CA SER A 88 6.24 16.91 21.15
C SER A 88 4.81 16.74 20.63
N PHE A 89 4.35 15.49 20.50
CA PHE A 89 3.06 15.13 19.94
C PHE A 89 1.96 14.96 21.01
N ASN A 90 2.36 14.75 22.28
CA ASN A 90 1.42 14.53 23.39
C ASN A 90 0.83 15.81 24.02
N SER A 91 1.18 17.01 23.56
CA SER A 91 0.73 18.25 24.22
C SER A 91 -0.76 18.62 24.02
N LYS A 92 -1.55 17.79 23.30
CA LYS A 92 -3.00 17.97 23.13
C LYS A 92 -3.86 16.72 23.32
N ARG A 93 -3.29 15.58 23.75
CA ARG A 93 -4.12 14.48 24.28
C ARG A 93 -4.38 14.75 25.76
N ARG A 94 -5.50 15.41 26.02
CA ARG A 94 -6.17 15.41 27.32
C ARG A 94 -6.26 13.95 27.79
N ALA A 95 -5.65 13.66 28.94
CA ALA A 95 -5.52 12.31 29.48
C ALA A 95 -6.89 11.61 29.60
N PRO A 96 -7.02 10.35 29.14
CA PRO A 96 -7.81 9.37 29.86
C PRO A 96 -6.96 8.73 30.97
N ASP A 97 -7.65 8.24 31.99
CA ASP A 97 -7.25 7.69 33.29
C ASP A 97 -5.92 6.91 33.42
N PRO A 98 -5.34 6.84 34.64
CA PRO A 98 -4.06 6.20 34.94
C PRO A 98 -4.22 4.71 35.27
N THR A 99 -4.88 3.96 34.39
CA THR A 99 -4.79 2.49 34.38
C THR A 99 -4.75 2.01 32.95
N ASP A 100 -3.62 2.22 32.27
CA ASP A 100 -3.09 1.13 31.45
C ASP A 100 -1.58 1.24 31.30
N THR A 101 -0.92 0.35 32.01
CA THR A 101 0.46 -0.09 31.89
C THR A 101 0.74 -0.51 30.44
N LEU A 102 1.72 0.13 29.81
CA LEU A 102 3.03 -0.47 29.48
C LEU A 102 3.03 -1.32 28.21
N ASP A 103 3.84 -0.82 27.27
CA ASP A 103 4.49 -1.51 26.15
C ASP A 103 3.61 -1.97 24.98
N GLU A 104 4.22 -1.95 23.78
CA GLU A 104 3.72 -2.48 22.50
C GLU A 104 2.88 -1.54 21.63
N ILE A 105 3.51 -0.45 21.14
CA ILE A 105 3.10 0.21 19.90
C ILE A 105 4.19 -0.05 18.84
N SER A 106 4.29 -1.29 18.38
CA SER A 106 5.05 -1.66 17.16
C SER A 106 4.19 -2.33 16.08
N ASP A 107 2.92 -2.63 16.35
CA ASP A 107 2.06 -3.43 15.45
C ASP A 107 0.79 -2.69 14.99
N GLN A 108 0.76 -1.35 15.07
CA GLN A 108 -0.45 -0.55 14.83
C GLN A 108 -0.77 -0.23 13.36
N GLU A 109 -0.19 -0.94 12.38
CA GLU A 109 -0.70 -0.94 10.99
C GLU A 109 -1.36 -2.27 10.57
N GLU A 110 -1.09 -3.39 11.24
CA GLU A 110 -1.76 -4.68 10.97
C GLU A 110 -3.13 -4.82 11.67
N ALA A 111 -3.52 -3.81 12.45
CA ALA A 111 -4.77 -3.78 13.20
C ALA A 111 -5.61 -2.53 12.87
N LEU A 112 -5.77 -2.20 11.58
CA LEU A 112 -7.09 -1.75 11.15
C LEU A 112 -8.04 -2.88 11.53
N SER A 113 -8.61 -2.75 12.74
CA SER A 113 -9.29 -3.80 13.45
C SER A 113 -10.21 -4.52 12.48
N ALA A 114 -10.12 -5.85 12.41
CA ALA A 114 -11.05 -6.65 11.63
C ALA A 114 -12.53 -6.30 11.93
N SER A 115 -12.81 -5.60 13.03
CA SER A 115 -14.10 -4.99 13.35
C SER A 115 -14.55 -3.89 12.36
N GLU A 116 -13.63 -3.05 11.86
CA GLU A 116 -13.95 -1.94 10.95
C GLU A 116 -14.10 -2.42 9.49
N LEU A 117 -13.51 -3.56 9.15
CA LEU A 117 -13.58 -4.19 7.82
C LEU A 117 -14.39 -5.51 7.81
N ALA A 118 -15.06 -5.89 8.90
CA ALA A 118 -15.86 -7.13 8.97
C ALA A 118 -17.09 -7.04 8.06
N THR A 119 -16.88 -7.34 6.78
CA THR A 119 -17.91 -7.36 5.73
C THR A 119 -18.03 -8.77 5.14
N PRO A 120 -19.24 -9.18 4.71
CA PRO A 120 -19.42 -10.46 4.04
C PRO A 120 -18.51 -10.63 2.83
N THR A 121 -18.29 -9.55 2.07
CA THR A 121 -17.45 -9.55 0.86
C THR A 121 -16.02 -9.98 1.16
N ILE A 122 -15.45 -9.53 2.28
CA ILE A 122 -14.09 -9.91 2.68
C ILE A 122 -14.05 -11.36 3.16
N ALA A 123 -15.07 -11.83 3.88
CA ALA A 123 -15.17 -13.24 4.28
C ALA A 123 -15.26 -14.18 3.05
N GLU A 124 -16.07 -13.83 2.06
CA GLU A 124 -16.21 -14.59 0.80
C GLU A 124 -14.91 -14.56 -0.02
N LEU A 125 -14.19 -13.43 -0.03
CA LEU A 125 -12.86 -13.36 -0.65
C LEU A 125 -11.89 -14.35 0.00
N TYR A 126 -11.84 -14.43 1.33
CA TYR A 126 -11.00 -15.41 2.02
C TYR A 126 -11.41 -16.85 1.73
N LEU A 127 -12.70 -17.15 1.57
CA LEU A 127 -13.15 -18.47 1.12
C LEU A 127 -12.65 -18.79 -0.30
N SER A 128 -12.73 -17.84 -1.23
CA SER A 128 -12.24 -18.03 -2.60
C SER A 128 -10.73 -18.31 -2.68
N GLN A 129 -9.96 -17.80 -1.70
CA GLN A 129 -8.52 -18.04 -1.57
C GLN A 129 -8.18 -19.34 -0.82
N GLY A 130 -9.18 -20.13 -0.42
CA GLY A 130 -9.00 -21.33 0.41
C GLY A 130 -8.68 -21.06 1.88
N ARG A 131 -8.69 -19.79 2.30
CA ARG A 131 -8.39 -19.33 3.68
C ARG A 131 -9.62 -19.44 4.58
N LYS A 132 -10.14 -20.67 4.71
CA LYS A 132 -11.40 -20.98 5.38
C LYS A 132 -11.44 -20.57 6.86
N ALA A 133 -10.33 -20.73 7.58
CA ALA A 133 -10.24 -20.38 9.00
C ALA A 133 -10.44 -18.88 9.23
N GLU A 134 -9.92 -18.03 8.33
CA GLU A 134 -9.97 -16.58 8.45
C GLU A 134 -11.36 -16.05 8.06
N ALA A 135 -11.98 -16.64 7.04
CA ALA A 135 -13.37 -16.36 6.71
C ALA A 135 -14.32 -16.67 7.88
N ILE A 136 -14.12 -17.80 8.57
CA ILE A 136 -14.91 -18.16 9.76
C ILE A 136 -14.74 -17.11 10.86
N ALA A 137 -13.51 -16.68 11.14
CA ALA A 137 -13.24 -15.67 12.16
C ALA A 137 -13.94 -14.33 11.86
N ILE A 138 -14.09 -13.95 10.59
CA ILE A 138 -14.82 -12.75 10.20
C ILE A 138 -16.32 -12.92 10.41
N TYR A 139 -16.90 -14.04 10.00
CA TYR A 139 -18.32 -14.30 10.24
C TYR A 139 -18.66 -14.42 11.74
N GLU A 140 -17.77 -14.97 12.56
CA GLU A 140 -17.92 -15.00 14.02
C GLU A 140 -17.98 -13.58 14.60
N LYS A 141 -17.03 -12.72 14.20
CA LYS A 141 -17.02 -11.31 14.59
C LYS A 141 -18.25 -10.54 14.12
N MET A 142 -18.78 -10.86 12.93
CA MET A 142 -20.02 -10.25 12.45
C MET A 142 -21.25 -10.67 13.30
N ILE A 143 -21.30 -11.90 13.79
CA ILE A 143 -22.36 -12.36 14.70
C ILE A 143 -22.23 -11.68 16.06
N GLU A 144 -21.01 -11.46 16.56
CA GLU A 144 -20.77 -10.70 17.79
C GLU A 144 -21.32 -9.28 17.70
N ASN A 145 -21.12 -8.61 16.56
CA ASN A 145 -21.59 -7.25 16.30
C ASN A 145 -23.08 -7.18 15.89
N SER A 146 -23.63 -8.24 15.29
CA SER A 146 -25.01 -8.30 14.80
C SER A 146 -25.63 -9.66 15.11
N PRO A 147 -26.04 -9.89 16.37
CA PRO A 147 -26.47 -11.22 16.83
C PRO A 147 -27.77 -11.70 16.19
N ARG A 148 -28.48 -10.88 15.42
CA ARG A 148 -29.78 -11.19 14.81
C ARG A 148 -29.72 -11.42 13.29
N ASP A 149 -28.53 -11.51 12.72
CA ASP A 149 -28.37 -11.80 11.29
C ASP A 149 -28.39 -13.33 11.04
N ASP A 150 -29.56 -13.83 10.68
CA ASP A 150 -29.77 -15.25 10.37
C ASP A 150 -29.04 -15.69 9.09
N ALA A 151 -28.77 -14.78 8.15
CA ALA A 151 -28.05 -15.10 6.91
C ALA A 151 -26.58 -15.44 7.20
N ILE A 152 -25.95 -14.69 8.11
CA ILE A 152 -24.57 -14.93 8.54
C ILE A 152 -24.46 -16.24 9.32
N ARG A 153 -25.42 -16.53 10.20
CA ARG A 153 -25.47 -17.79 10.95
C ARG A 153 -25.61 -19.00 10.02
N GLN A 154 -26.45 -18.90 9.00
CA GLN A 154 -26.63 -19.96 8.01
C GLN A 154 -25.35 -20.18 7.20
N ARG A 155 -24.69 -19.11 6.74
CA ARG A 155 -23.41 -19.21 6.03
C ARG A 155 -22.29 -19.80 6.87
N LEU A 156 -22.16 -19.37 8.13
CA LEU A 156 -21.17 -19.93 9.04
C LEU A 156 -21.42 -21.43 9.31
N THR A 157 -22.69 -21.84 9.40
CA THR A 157 -23.06 -23.25 9.55
C THR A 157 -22.70 -24.07 8.31
N GLU A 158 -22.96 -23.54 7.12
CA GLU A 158 -22.59 -24.16 5.85
C GLU A 158 -21.08 -24.35 5.73
N ILE A 159 -20.30 -23.30 6.03
CA ILE A 159 -18.83 -23.32 5.99
C ILE A 159 -18.27 -24.30 7.03
N LYS A 160 -18.78 -24.29 8.27
CA LYS A 160 -18.31 -25.20 9.33
C LYS A 160 -18.77 -26.64 9.15
N SER A 161 -19.79 -26.88 8.31
CA SER A 161 -20.24 -28.24 8.07
C SER A 161 -19.13 -29.08 7.42
N PRO A 162 -18.87 -30.30 7.91
CA PRO A 162 -17.89 -31.20 7.31
C PRO A 162 -18.31 -31.71 5.93
N LEU A 163 -19.57 -31.45 5.54
CA LEU A 163 -20.10 -31.72 4.20
C LEU A 163 -19.78 -30.60 3.21
N SER A 164 -19.37 -29.42 3.67
CA SER A 164 -18.68 -28.42 2.86
C SER A 164 -17.24 -28.87 2.65
N ARG A 165 -17.12 -29.95 1.88
CA ARG A 165 -15.91 -30.23 1.11
C ARG A 165 -15.64 -28.95 0.32
N PRO A 166 -14.53 -28.24 0.52
CA PRO A 166 -14.15 -27.28 -0.49
C PRO A 166 -14.06 -28.11 -1.76
N GLU A 167 -14.80 -27.74 -2.80
CA GLU A 167 -14.38 -28.03 -4.17
C GLU A 167 -12.90 -27.65 -4.17
N ALA A 168 -12.04 -28.67 -4.02
CA ALA A 168 -10.67 -28.55 -4.41
C ALA A 168 -10.83 -28.12 -5.86
N SER A 169 -10.59 -26.84 -6.13
CA SER A 169 -10.57 -26.33 -7.47
C SER A 169 -9.54 -27.19 -8.17
N GLU A 170 -10.01 -28.23 -8.86
CA GLU A 170 -9.20 -28.93 -9.82
C GLU A 170 -8.63 -27.81 -10.68
N PRO A 171 -7.30 -27.73 -10.83
CA PRO A 171 -6.70 -26.65 -11.59
C PRO A 171 -7.43 -26.65 -12.92
N THR A 172 -8.11 -25.53 -13.21
CA THR A 172 -8.96 -25.46 -14.39
C THR A 172 -8.11 -25.95 -15.57
N GLY A 173 -8.71 -26.68 -16.51
CA GLY A 173 -7.93 -27.26 -17.63
C GLY A 173 -7.07 -26.21 -18.34
N GLU A 174 -7.44 -24.93 -18.23
CA GLU A 174 -6.67 -23.77 -18.69
C GLU A 174 -5.44 -23.43 -17.82
N GLU A 175 -5.53 -23.45 -16.49
CA GLU A 175 -4.37 -23.28 -15.59
C GLU A 175 -3.35 -24.40 -15.74
N THR A 176 -3.83 -25.65 -15.85
CA THR A 176 -2.95 -26.80 -16.10
C THR A 176 -2.26 -26.66 -17.47
N ARG A 177 -2.99 -26.22 -18.50
CA ARG A 177 -2.41 -25.95 -19.83
C ARG A 177 -1.39 -24.81 -19.80
N ARG A 178 -1.67 -23.74 -19.06
CA ARG A 178 -0.74 -22.61 -18.88
C ARG A 178 0.52 -23.04 -18.15
N ALA A 179 0.40 -23.85 -17.10
CA ALA A 179 1.54 -24.39 -16.37
C ALA A 179 2.42 -25.26 -17.27
N VAL A 180 1.81 -26.18 -18.04
CA VAL A 180 2.52 -27.05 -18.99
C VAL A 180 3.21 -26.23 -20.09
N TYR A 181 2.53 -25.21 -20.63
CA TYR A 181 3.13 -24.30 -21.61
C TYR A 181 4.32 -23.53 -21.03
N LEU A 182 4.18 -22.99 -19.81
CA LEU A 182 5.25 -22.24 -19.16
C LEU A 182 6.48 -23.12 -18.90
N THR A 183 6.28 -24.36 -18.44
CA THR A 183 7.38 -25.32 -18.25
C THR A 183 8.12 -25.61 -19.57
N ALA A 184 7.41 -25.81 -20.68
CA ALA A 184 8.04 -26.07 -21.98
C ALA A 184 8.87 -24.87 -22.48
N VAL A 185 8.37 -23.64 -22.29
CA VAL A 185 9.10 -22.42 -22.66
C VAL A 185 10.38 -22.27 -21.84
N LEU A 186 10.33 -22.56 -20.53
CA LEU A 186 11.49 -22.48 -19.66
C LEU A 186 12.55 -23.53 -20.00
N GLU A 187 12.13 -24.75 -20.35
CA GLU A 187 13.05 -25.80 -20.80
C GLU A 187 13.78 -25.43 -22.10
N ASP A 188 13.08 -24.89 -23.10
CA ASP A 188 13.70 -24.40 -24.34
C ASP A 188 14.71 -23.27 -24.06
N TRP A 189 14.34 -22.33 -23.19
CA TRP A 189 15.22 -21.22 -22.84
C TRP A 189 16.49 -21.69 -22.11
N LEU A 190 16.36 -22.65 -21.19
CA LEU A 190 17.50 -23.27 -20.51
C LEU A 190 18.41 -24.01 -21.49
N GLU A 191 17.85 -24.71 -22.47
CA GLU A 191 18.64 -25.43 -23.47
C GLU A 191 19.42 -24.47 -24.37
N ARG A 192 18.82 -23.33 -24.75
CA ARG A 192 19.48 -22.28 -25.52
C ARG A 192 20.63 -21.63 -24.74
N ILE A 193 20.44 -21.35 -23.46
CA ILE A 193 21.51 -20.82 -22.60
C ILE A 193 22.66 -21.83 -22.51
N ARG A 194 22.35 -23.11 -22.28
CA ARG A 194 23.36 -24.16 -22.19
C ARG A 194 24.16 -24.33 -23.48
N LYS A 195 23.50 -24.24 -24.65
CA LYS A 195 24.17 -24.26 -25.96
C LYS A 195 25.06 -23.04 -26.15
N SER A 196 24.62 -21.86 -25.74
CA SER A 196 25.42 -20.63 -25.85
C SER A 196 26.64 -20.64 -24.92
N ALA A 197 26.54 -21.25 -23.74
CA ALA A 197 27.63 -21.37 -22.78
C ALA A 197 28.71 -22.39 -23.18
N ASN A 198 28.35 -23.42 -23.96
CA ASN A 198 29.27 -24.45 -24.44
C ASN A 198 29.90 -24.15 -25.82
N ALA A 199 29.55 -23.02 -26.43
CA ALA A 199 29.99 -22.63 -27.77
C ALA A 199 31.08 -21.52 -27.77
N GLY A 200 31.69 -21.24 -26.62
CA GLY A 200 32.86 -20.36 -26.46
C GLY A 200 34.03 -21.12 -25.85
#